data_AF-A0A8S0H1X2-F1
#
_entry.id   AF-A0A8S0H1X2-F1
#
_cell.length_a   1.000
_cell.length_b   1.000
_cell.length_c   1.000
_cell.angle_alpha   90.00
_cell.angle_beta   90.00
_cell.angle_gamma   90.00
#
_symmetry.space_group_name_H-M   'P 1'
#
loop_
_entity.id
_entity.type
_entity.pdbx_description
1 polymer ?
#
loop_
_entity_poly.entity_id
_entity_poly.type
_entity_poly.pdbx_seq_one_letter_code
_entity_poly.pdbx_strand_id
1 'polypeptide(L)'
;MSETTTQTFDYIVVGAGSAGCVLANRLSADPKVQVCLIEAGPSDRTLLPAAYVRTPAGIIRLIANPRWNWMHQFSPQTSSGDVPIPCPGAGSGAAPARSTA
;
A
#
# COMPACT_ATOMS: atom_id res chain seq x y z
N MET A 1 -25.67 -21.80 -2.04
CA MET A 1 -25.80 -20.39 -1.58
C MET A 1 -24.73 -20.17 -0.52
N SER A 2 -23.72 -19.35 -0.78
CA SER A 2 -22.77 -18.96 0.30
C SER A 2 -23.46 -17.97 1.21
N GLU A 3 -23.48 -18.29 2.50
CA GLU A 3 -24.02 -17.44 3.57
C GLU A 3 -23.04 -16.28 3.81
N THR A 4 -23.52 -15.04 3.68
CA THR A 4 -22.68 -13.85 3.85
C THR A 4 -22.69 -13.43 5.32
N THR A 5 -21.72 -13.90 6.11
CA THR A 5 -21.57 -13.47 7.50
C THR A 5 -21.12 -12.00 7.55
N THR A 6 -21.97 -11.13 8.09
CA THR A 6 -21.61 -9.73 8.32
C THR A 6 -20.77 -9.63 9.59
N GLN A 7 -19.53 -9.18 9.47
CA GLN A 7 -18.66 -8.91 10.62
C GLN A 7 -18.78 -7.43 11.01
N THR A 8 -18.86 -7.16 12.32
CA THR A 8 -18.95 -5.80 12.87
C THR A 8 -17.65 -5.40 13.55
N PHE A 9 -17.26 -4.13 13.36
CA PHE A 9 -16.05 -3.54 13.95
C PHE A 9 -16.39 -2.13 14.43
N ASP A 10 -15.73 -1.67 15.49
CA ASP A 10 -15.87 -0.30 15.99
C ASP A 10 -15.12 0.70 15.09
N TYR A 11 -13.98 0.26 14.55
CA TYR A 11 -13.15 1.07 13.65
C TYR A 11 -12.71 0.26 12.44
N ILE A 12 -12.72 0.91 11.27
CA ILE A 12 -12.14 0.40 10.04
C ILE A 12 -11.03 1.36 9.61
N VAL A 13 -9.78 0.89 9.65
CA VAL A 13 -8.60 1.63 9.22
C VAL A 13 -8.24 1.18 7.80
N VAL A 14 -8.25 2.13 6.87
CA VAL A 14 -7.93 1.89 5.45
C VAL A 14 -6.49 2.31 5.18
N GLY A 15 -5.66 1.34 4.85
CA GLY A 15 -4.23 1.48 4.58
C GLY A 15 -3.37 1.14 5.79
N ALA A 16 -2.55 0.09 5.70
CA ALA A 16 -1.52 -0.31 6.66
C ALA A 16 -0.18 0.37 6.40
N GLY A 17 -0.22 1.66 6.05
CA GLY A 17 0.97 2.52 6.02
C GLY A 17 1.45 2.88 7.42
N SER A 18 2.48 3.73 7.52
CA SER A 18 3.08 4.13 8.81
C SER A 18 2.05 4.69 9.81
N ALA A 19 1.14 5.55 9.33
CA ALA A 19 0.08 6.10 10.18
C ALA A 19 -0.98 5.04 10.55
N GLY A 20 -1.43 4.25 9.57
CA GLY A 20 -2.46 3.23 9.78
C GLY A 20 -2.04 2.14 10.76
N CYS A 21 -0.80 1.66 10.67
CA CYS A 21 -0.25 0.69 11.62
C CYS A 21 -0.18 1.24 13.05
N VAL A 22 0.24 2.51 13.22
CA VAL A 22 0.30 3.15 14.55
C VAL A 22 -1.10 3.35 15.12
N LEU A 23 -2.06 3.80 14.30
CA LEU A 23 -3.45 3.99 14.71
C LEU A 23 -4.10 2.67 15.10
N ALA A 24 -3.99 1.65 14.26
CA ALA A 24 -4.56 0.33 14.52
C ALA A 24 -4.01 -0.25 15.83
N ASN A 25 -2.68 -0.19 16.03
CA ASN A 25 -2.03 -0.67 17.26
C ASN A 25 -2.50 0.07 18.52
N ARG A 26 -2.76 1.39 18.44
CA ARG A 26 -3.26 2.17 19.57
C ARG A 26 -4.73 1.89 19.88
N LEU A 27 -5.56 1.81 18.85
CA LEU A 27 -7.00 1.52 19.00
C LEU A 27 -7.23 0.10 19.53
N SER A 28 -6.46 -0.88 19.04
CA SER A 28 -6.57 -2.28 19.48
C SER A 28 -5.96 -2.55 20.86
N ALA A 29 -5.34 -1.57 21.51
CA ALA A 29 -4.80 -1.72 22.85
C ALA A 29 -5.91 -1.83 23.92
N ASP A 30 -7.10 -1.27 23.65
CA ASP A 30 -8.29 -1.53 24.45
C ASP A 30 -8.94 -2.84 23.98
N PRO A 31 -9.02 -3.89 24.82
CA PRO A 31 -9.62 -5.17 24.43
C PRO A 31 -11.12 -5.09 24.14
N LYS A 32 -11.79 -3.98 24.53
CA LYS A 32 -13.20 -3.75 24.22
C LYS A 32 -13.44 -3.26 22.80
N VAL A 33 -12.39 -2.87 22.08
CA VAL A 33 -12.48 -2.25 20.75
C VAL A 33 -12.06 -3.25 19.67
N GLN A 34 -12.94 -3.48 18.69
CA GLN A 34 -12.67 -4.28 17.51
C GLN A 34 -12.23 -3.38 16.34
N VAL A 35 -11.03 -3.62 15.83
CA VAL A 35 -10.42 -2.82 14.75
C VAL A 35 -10.18 -3.70 13.52
N CYS A 36 -10.72 -3.29 12.38
CA CYS A 36 -10.40 -3.88 11.08
C CYS A 36 -9.36 -3.01 10.37
N LEU A 37 -8.18 -3.57 10.07
CA LEU A 37 -7.15 -2.92 9.26
C LEU A 37 -7.13 -3.57 7.88
N ILE A 38 -7.40 -2.78 6.84
CA ILE A 38 -7.36 -3.25 5.45
C ILE A 38 -6.21 -2.58 4.71
N GLU A 39 -5.53 -3.34 3.86
CA GLU A 39 -4.40 -2.86 3.04
C GLU A 39 -4.55 -3.41 1.62
N ALA A 40 -4.28 -2.57 0.62
CA ALA A 40 -4.38 -2.96 -0.78
C ALA A 40 -3.17 -3.79 -1.24
N GLY A 41 -1.99 -3.50 -0.67
CA GLY A 41 -0.75 -4.20 -1.00
C GLY A 41 -0.72 -5.68 -0.61
N PRO A 42 0.18 -6.46 -1.24
CA PRO A 42 0.40 -7.86 -0.89
C PRO A 42 0.99 -8.01 0.52
N SER A 43 0.72 -9.15 1.15
CA SER A 43 1.29 -9.47 2.47
C SER A 43 2.81 -9.62 2.41
N ASP A 44 3.48 -8.97 3.35
CA ASP A 44 4.92 -9.03 3.63
C ASP A 44 5.33 -10.26 4.47
N ARG A 45 4.38 -11.12 4.85
CA ARG A 45 4.61 -12.27 5.77
C ARG A 45 5.11 -13.53 5.09
N THR A 46 5.10 -13.59 3.76
CA THR A 46 5.53 -14.77 3.00
C THR A 46 7.04 -14.75 2.75
N LEU A 47 7.69 -15.93 2.74
CA LEU A 47 9.16 -16.08 2.77
C LEU A 47 9.91 -15.22 1.75
N LEU A 48 9.51 -15.26 0.47
CA LEU A 48 10.20 -14.49 -0.59
C LEU A 48 9.92 -12.98 -0.51
N PRO A 49 8.66 -12.51 -0.39
CA PRO A 49 8.36 -11.10 -0.12
C PRO A 49 9.03 -10.51 1.13
N ALA A 50 9.08 -11.27 2.22
CA ALA A 50 9.70 -10.84 3.47
C ALA A 50 11.19 -10.51 3.28
N ALA A 51 11.90 -11.27 2.44
CA ALA A 51 13.31 -11.01 2.15
C ALA A 51 13.52 -9.66 1.46
N TYR A 52 12.65 -9.29 0.51
CA TYR A 52 12.73 -8.01 -0.19
C TYR A 52 12.31 -6.81 0.66
N VAL A 53 11.29 -6.97 1.51
CA VAL A 53 10.77 -5.88 2.35
C VAL A 53 11.67 -5.62 3.56
N ARG A 54 12.26 -6.66 4.15
CA ARG A 54 13.07 -6.54 5.38
C ARG A 54 14.55 -6.21 5.12
N THR A 55 15.04 -6.45 3.91
CA THR A 55 16.42 -6.15 3.54
C THR A 55 16.48 -4.77 2.89
N PRO A 56 17.33 -3.83 3.35
CA PRO A 56 17.42 -2.49 2.76
C PRO A 56 17.67 -2.49 1.24
N ALA A 57 18.53 -3.38 0.75
CA ALA A 57 18.82 -3.53 -0.68
C ALA A 57 17.64 -4.09 -1.51
N GLY A 58 16.63 -4.68 -0.87
CA GLY A 58 15.48 -5.28 -1.53
C GLY A 58 14.58 -4.25 -2.23
N ILE A 59 14.69 -2.96 -1.91
CA ILE A 59 13.95 -1.88 -2.57
C ILE A 59 14.16 -1.84 -4.09
N ILE A 60 15.34 -2.25 -4.57
CA ILE A 60 15.68 -2.35 -5.99
C ILE A 60 14.69 -3.27 -6.73
N ARG A 61 14.18 -4.31 -6.05
CA ARG A 61 13.21 -5.25 -6.61
C ARG A 61 11.76 -4.78 -6.50
N LEU A 62 11.48 -3.81 -5.62
CA LEU A 62 10.13 -3.36 -5.29
C LEU A 62 9.73 -2.08 -6.03
N ILE A 63 10.66 -1.13 -6.20
CA ILE A 63 10.35 0.22 -6.70
C ILE A 63 9.77 0.22 -8.12
N ALA A 64 10.18 -0.70 -8.98
CA ALA A 64 9.68 -0.85 -10.35
C ALA A 64 8.65 -1.98 -10.51
N ASN A 65 8.14 -2.55 -9.41
CA ASN A 65 7.19 -3.66 -9.45
C ASN A 65 5.75 -3.19 -9.16
N PRO A 66 4.80 -3.29 -10.11
CA PRO A 66 3.41 -2.83 -9.94
C PRO A 66 2.65 -3.59 -8.85
N ARG A 67 3.11 -4.79 -8.48
CA ARG A 67 2.54 -5.54 -7.36
C ARG A 67 2.78 -4.85 -6.01
N TRP A 68 3.84 -4.06 -5.89
CA TRP A 68 4.29 -3.46 -4.62
C TRP A 68 4.34 -1.93 -4.65
N ASN A 69 4.35 -1.34 -5.85
CA ASN A 69 4.35 0.10 -6.06
C ASN A 69 3.12 0.52 -6.88
N TRP A 70 2.47 1.60 -6.48
CA TRP A 70 1.33 2.19 -7.18
C TRP A 70 1.66 2.74 -8.58
N MET A 71 2.94 2.92 -8.90
CA MET A 71 3.41 3.44 -10.19
C MET A 71 2.89 4.85 -10.52
N HIS A 72 2.61 5.67 -9.51
CA HIS A 72 2.22 7.05 -9.77
C HIS A 72 3.36 7.84 -10.43
N GLN A 73 2.95 8.84 -11.22
CA GLN A 73 3.84 9.80 -11.85
C GLN A 73 3.25 11.20 -11.67
N PHE A 74 4.12 12.18 -11.47
CA PHE A 74 3.72 13.57 -11.57
C PHE A 74 3.49 13.95 -13.03
N SER A 75 2.58 14.89 -13.26
CA SER A 75 2.42 15.51 -14.57
C SER A 75 3.74 16.17 -15.00
N PRO A 76 4.09 16.13 -16.29
CA PRO A 76 5.24 16.84 -16.83
C PRO A 76 5.22 18.33 -16.46
N GLN A 77 6.39 18.87 -16.16
CA GLN A 77 6.60 20.29 -15.85
C GLN A 77 7.82 20.79 -16.60
N THR A 78 7.81 22.05 -17.00
CA THR A 78 8.94 22.68 -17.72
C THR A 78 10.23 22.65 -16.91
N SER A 79 10.15 22.80 -15.58
CA SER A 79 11.31 22.67 -14.68
C SER A 79 11.94 21.28 -14.67
N SER A 80 11.18 20.27 -15.09
CA SER A 80 11.61 18.87 -15.20
C SER A 80 11.97 18.48 -16.63
N GLY A 81 12.09 19.45 -17.55
CA GLY A 81 12.34 19.21 -18.97
C GLY A 81 11.16 18.56 -19.71
N ASP A 82 9.93 18.79 -19.23
CA ASP A 82 8.69 18.22 -19.76
C ASP A 82 8.64 16.67 -19.75
N VAL A 83 9.39 16.05 -18.84
CA VAL A 83 9.35 14.60 -18.58
C VAL A 83 8.54 14.32 -17.30
N PRO A 84 7.64 13.31 -17.30
CA PRO A 84 6.99 12.86 -16.07
C PRO A 84 8.00 12.33 -15.06
N ILE A 85 7.90 12.76 -13.81
CA ILE A 85 8.75 12.28 -12.72
C ILE A 85 8.03 11.15 -11.97
N PRO A 86 8.64 9.96 -11.81
CA PRO A 86 8.06 8.89 -11.01
C PRO A 86 7.86 9.32 -9.55
N CYS A 87 6.70 9.01 -8.98
CA CYS A 87 6.42 9.14 -7.55
C CYS A 87 6.03 7.77 -6.98
N PRO A 88 7.02 6.97 -6.57
CA PRO A 88 6.76 5.65 -6.00
C PRO A 88 5.96 5.76 -4.70
N GLY A 89 4.96 4.91 -4.54
CA GLY A 89 4.20 4.75 -3.31
C GLY A 89 3.92 3.27 -3.05
N ALA A 90 3.90 2.84 -1.80
CA ALA A 90 3.70 1.42 -1.46
C ALA A 90 2.23 0.99 -1.64
N GLY A 91 2.00 -0.06 -2.43
CA GLY A 91 0.71 -0.71 -2.64
C GLY A 91 0.58 -1.32 -4.05
N SER A 92 -0.53 -2.01 -4.33
CA SER A 92 -0.74 -2.68 -5.61
C SER A 92 -1.37 -1.73 -6.62
N GLY A 93 -0.57 -1.16 -7.53
CA GLY A 93 -1.08 -0.32 -8.63
C GLY A 93 -0.95 -1.01 -9.97
N ALA A 94 -1.99 -0.92 -10.80
CA ALA A 94 -1.80 -1.09 -12.24
C ALA A 94 -0.91 0.06 -12.74
N ALA A 95 0.05 -0.23 -13.63
CA ALA A 95 0.83 0.81 -14.28
C ALA A 95 -0.13 1.87 -14.87
N PRO A 96 0.16 3.18 -14.70
CA PRO A 96 -0.74 4.21 -15.18
C PRO A 96 -0.92 4.01 -16.68
N ALA A 97 -2.17 3.84 -17.13
CA ALA A 97 -2.50 4.10 -18.52
C ALA A 97 -1.99 5.52 -18.80
N ARG A 98 -1.09 5.65 -19.79
CA ARG A 98 -0.65 6.96 -20.26
C ARG A 98 -1.89 7.80 -20.49
N SER A 99 -2.11 8.80 -19.64
CA SER A 99 -3.10 9.83 -19.89
C SER A 99 -2.51 10.70 -20.99
N THR A 100 -2.71 10.27 -22.23
CA THR A 100 -2.60 11.16 -23.38
C THR A 100 -3.83 12.05 -23.32
N ALA A 101 -3.61 13.32 -22.96
CA ALA A 101 -4.51 14.39 -23.34
C ALA A 101 -4.50 14.55 -24.87
#